data_AF-A0A350EZS1-F1
#
_entry.id   AF-A0A350EZS1-F1
#
_cell.length_a   1.000
_cell.length_b   1.000
_cell.length_c   1.000
_cell.angle_alpha   90.00
_cell.angle_beta   90.00
_cell.angle_gamma   90.00
#
_symmetry.space_group_name_H-M   'P 1'
#
loop_
_entity.id
_entity.type
_entity.pdbx_description
1 polymer ?
#
loop_
_entity_poly.entity_id
_entity_poly.type
_entity_poly.pdbx_seq_one_letter_code
_entity_poly.pdbx_strand_id
1 'polypeptide(L)'
;MSDGLNAKLPGPLLRRLKSMGQLLPPTLMIGKQGLSPEFMRSLDAELEGRELVKIKFTAFKAEKKELVKKLALDSSSHLVMRVGNVAVLYRQNSDAAKRRISG
;
A
#
# COMPACT_ATOMS: atom_id res chain seq x y z
N MET A 1 -10.88 9.98 18.50
CA MET A 1 -11.51 9.16 17.44
C MET A 1 -10.48 8.94 16.33
N SER A 2 -9.65 7.90 16.40
CA SER A 2 -8.66 7.59 15.35
C SER A 2 -7.99 6.22 15.53
N ASP A 3 -8.70 5.21 16.05
CA ASP A 3 -8.14 3.86 16.27
C ASP A 3 -8.41 2.87 15.13
N GLY A 4 -9.25 3.23 14.15
CA GLY A 4 -9.61 2.33 13.04
C GLY A 4 -8.54 2.17 11.96
N LEU A 5 -7.51 3.02 11.95
CA LEU A 5 -6.57 3.12 10.83
C LEU A 5 -5.32 2.25 10.96
N ASN A 6 -5.16 1.57 12.09
CA ASN A 6 -3.88 1.03 12.50
C ASN A 6 -4.03 -0.33 13.20
N ALA A 7 -5.03 -1.13 12.79
CA ALA A 7 -5.08 -2.53 13.21
C ALA A 7 -3.75 -3.18 12.80
N LYS A 8 -2.97 -3.56 13.80
CA LYS A 8 -1.63 -4.09 13.59
C LYS A 8 -1.75 -5.43 12.87
N LEU A 9 -1.18 -5.52 11.67
CA LEU A 9 -1.12 -6.78 10.93
C LEU A 9 -0.50 -7.88 11.81
N PRO A 10 -1.07 -9.10 11.85
CA PRO A 10 -0.48 -10.23 12.58
C PRO A 10 0.99 -10.43 12.18
N GLY A 11 1.84 -10.75 13.15
CA GLY A 11 3.29 -10.91 12.93
C GLY A 11 3.65 -11.87 11.78
N PRO A 12 3.04 -13.08 11.69
CA PRO A 12 3.27 -14.00 10.57
C PRO A 12 2.85 -13.41 9.22
N LEU A 13 1.65 -12.83 9.14
CA LEU A 13 1.14 -12.18 7.93
C LEU A 13 2.07 -11.04 7.48
N LEU A 14 2.49 -10.17 8.41
CA LEU A 14 3.40 -9.07 8.11
C LEU A 14 4.74 -9.55 7.53
N ARG A 15 5.31 -10.66 8.06
CA ARG A 15 6.55 -11.23 7.51
C ARG A 15 6.35 -11.74 6.08
N ARG A 16 5.26 -12.49 5.84
CA ARG A 16 4.90 -12.99 4.51
C ARG A 16 4.71 -11.84 3.51
N LEU A 17 3.96 -10.81 3.89
CA LEU A 17 3.73 -9.60 3.08
C LEU A 17 5.04 -8.87 2.75
N LYS A 18 5.97 -8.76 3.71
CA LYS A 18 7.29 -8.16 3.48
C LYS A 18 8.08 -8.95 2.45
N SER A 19 8.16 -10.28 2.59
CA SER A 19 8.85 -11.16 1.64
C SER A 19 8.26 -11.04 0.23
N MET A 20 6.93 -11.06 0.09
CA MET A 20 6.27 -10.88 -1.21
C MET A 20 6.53 -9.47 -1.79
N GLY A 21 6.40 -8.43 -0.98
CA GLY A 21 6.59 -7.04 -1.40
C GLY A 21 8.02 -6.71 -1.86
N GLN A 22 9.03 -7.42 -1.34
CA GLN A 22 10.42 -7.24 -1.79
C GLN A 22 10.58 -7.67 -3.26
N LEU A 23 9.97 -8.80 -3.62
CA LEU A 23 10.04 -9.38 -4.96
C LEU A 23 9.09 -8.72 -5.98
N LEU A 24 8.04 -8.05 -5.52
CA LEU A 24 7.10 -7.38 -6.42
C LEU A 24 7.77 -6.25 -7.23
N PRO A 25 7.49 -6.12 -8.54
CA PRO A 25 7.79 -4.90 -9.28
C PRO A 25 6.80 -3.78 -8.87
N PRO A 26 7.20 -2.50 -8.91
CA PRO A 26 6.26 -1.41 -8.67
C PRO A 26 5.28 -1.29 -9.83
N THR A 27 3.98 -1.39 -9.54
CA THR A 27 2.91 -1.24 -10.55
C THR A 27 2.41 0.20 -10.66
N LEU A 28 2.61 1.00 -9.61
CA LEU A 28 2.21 2.41 -9.57
C LEU A 28 3.38 3.33 -9.25
N MET A 29 3.35 4.55 -9.79
CA MET A 29 4.39 5.56 -9.55
C MET A 29 3.79 6.92 -9.18
N ILE A 30 4.36 7.55 -8.16
CA ILE A 30 4.00 8.91 -7.73
C ILE A 30 5.03 9.88 -8.31
N GLY A 31 4.61 10.55 -9.37
CA GLY A 31 5.34 11.65 -10.02
C GLY A 31 5.05 13.00 -9.38
N LYS A 32 5.35 14.09 -10.09
CA LYS A 32 5.23 15.48 -9.59
C LYS A 32 3.79 15.90 -9.23
N GLN A 33 2.78 15.23 -9.79
CA GLN A 33 1.37 15.51 -9.49
C GLN A 33 0.92 14.94 -8.13
N GLY A 34 1.75 14.13 -7.47
CA GLY A 34 1.47 13.61 -6.14
C GLY A 34 0.30 12.63 -6.12
N LEU A 35 -0.54 12.73 -5.08
CA LEU A 35 -1.73 11.89 -4.89
C LEU A 35 -2.93 12.47 -5.62
N SER A 36 -2.88 12.47 -6.96
CA SER A 36 -4.01 12.93 -7.76
C SER A 36 -5.22 11.98 -7.62
N PRO A 37 -6.45 12.45 -7.92
CA PRO A 37 -7.63 11.58 -7.92
C PRO A 37 -7.47 10.36 -8.84
N GLU A 38 -6.80 10.51 -9.99
CA GLU A 38 -6.50 9.42 -10.94
C GLU A 38 -5.58 8.38 -10.31
N PHE A 39 -4.55 8.84 -9.59
CA PHE A 39 -3.65 7.97 -8.86
C PHE A 39 -4.39 7.18 -7.79
N MET A 40 -5.25 7.84 -7.00
CA MET A 40 -6.02 7.17 -5.94
C MET A 40 -6.98 6.13 -6.52
N ARG A 41 -7.68 6.43 -7.61
CA ARG A 41 -8.54 5.45 -8.32
C ARG A 41 -7.74 4.24 -8.82
N SER A 42 -6.53 4.47 -9.34
CA SER A 42 -5.66 3.41 -9.82
C SER A 42 -5.13 2.54 -8.67
N LEU A 43 -4.79 3.17 -7.54
CA LEU A 43 -4.39 2.48 -6.32
C LEU A 43 -5.52 1.61 -5.77
N ASP A 44 -6.75 2.13 -5.72
CA ASP A 44 -7.90 1.36 -5.25
C ASP A 44 -8.17 0.14 -6.12
N ALA A 45 -8.11 0.28 -7.45
CA ALA A 45 -8.29 -0.83 -8.38
C ALA A 45 -7.20 -1.90 -8.22
N GLU A 46 -5.94 -1.48 -8.07
CA GLU A 46 -4.81 -2.40 -7.88
C GLU A 46 -4.88 -3.11 -6.51
N LEU A 47 -5.26 -2.42 -5.45
CA LEU A 47 -5.45 -3.01 -4.12
C LEU A 47 -6.62 -4.00 -4.10
N GLU A 48 -7.72 -3.69 -4.80
CA GLU A 48 -8.86 -4.60 -4.91
C GLU A 48 -8.48 -5.89 -5.65
N GLY A 49 -7.72 -5.78 -6.75
CA GLY A 49 -7.36 -6.94 -7.57
C GLY A 49 -6.20 -7.78 -7.04
N ARG A 50 -5.25 -7.17 -6.31
CA ARG A 50 -3.99 -7.84 -5.92
C ARG A 50 -3.77 -7.93 -4.41
N GLU A 51 -4.49 -7.14 -3.63
CA GLU A 51 -4.34 -6.94 -2.18
C GLU A 51 -2.98 -6.37 -1.73
N LEU A 52 -1.90 -6.56 -2.49
CA LEU A 52 -0.54 -6.10 -2.20
C LEU A 52 0.01 -5.31 -3.38
N VAL A 53 0.27 -4.02 -3.15
CA VAL A 53 0.69 -3.09 -4.21
C VAL A 53 2.00 -2.42 -3.82
N LYS A 54 2.95 -2.37 -4.77
CA LYS A 54 4.22 -1.67 -4.60
C LYS A 54 4.21 -0.38 -5.40
N ILE A 55 4.48 0.72 -4.73
CA ILE A 55 4.40 2.07 -5.27
C ILE A 55 5.80 2.67 -5.26
N LYS A 56 6.22 3.24 -6.39
CA LYS A 56 7.50 3.95 -6.53
C LYS A 56 7.33 5.45 -6.50
N PHE A 57 8.08 6.12 -5.65
CA PHE A 57 8.14 7.57 -5.56
C PHE A 57 9.24 8.08 -6.51
N THR A 58 8.85 8.77 -7.58
CA THR A 58 9.77 9.42 -8.52
C THR A 58 9.96 10.91 -8.19
N ALA A 59 9.00 11.51 -7.47
CA ALA A 59 9.10 12.85 -6.88
C ALA A 59 8.98 12.81 -5.33
N PHE A 60 8.95 13.98 -4.68
CA PHE A 60 8.65 14.14 -3.25
C PHE A 60 9.59 13.38 -2.29
N LYS A 61 10.90 13.40 -2.55
CA LYS A 61 11.89 12.61 -1.76
C LYS A 61 11.87 12.90 -0.25
N ALA A 62 11.68 14.16 0.14
CA ALA A 62 11.62 14.58 1.55
C ALA A 62 10.26 14.23 2.21
N GLU A 63 9.17 14.35 1.45
CA GLU A 63 7.80 14.23 1.96
C GLU A 63 7.24 12.80 1.91
N LYS A 64 8.01 11.83 1.40
CA LYS A 64 7.56 10.42 1.26
C LYS A 64 6.94 9.86 2.53
N LYS A 65 7.46 10.22 3.72
CA LYS A 65 6.93 9.69 4.99
C LYS A 65 5.47 10.09 5.19
N GLU A 66 5.15 11.36 4.98
CA GLU A 66 3.80 11.87 5.15
C GLU A 66 2.88 11.41 4.02
N LEU A 67 3.38 11.38 2.78
CA LEU A 67 2.62 10.85 1.65
C LEU A 67 2.24 9.37 1.84
N VAL A 68 3.14 8.54 2.38
CA VAL A 68 2.85 7.13 2.65
C VAL A 68 1.78 6.96 3.73
N LYS A 69 1.83 7.77 4.79
CA LYS A 69 0.77 7.75 5.82
C LYS A 69 -0.58 8.14 5.22
N LYS A 70 -0.60 9.21 4.42
CA LYS A 70 -1.80 9.66 3.73
C LYS A 70 -2.32 8.62 2.75
N LEU A 71 -1.46 7.95 2.00
CA LEU A 71 -1.84 6.84 1.13
C LEU A 71 -2.51 5.71 1.89
N ALA A 72 -1.90 5.25 2.98
CA ALA A 72 -2.45 4.19 3.81
C ALA A 72 -3.84 4.58 4.36
N LEU A 73 -3.97 5.83 4.83
CA LEU A 73 -5.25 6.42 5.28
C LEU A 73 -6.30 6.45 4.18
N ASP A 74 -6.02 7.16 3.09
CA ASP A 74 -6.99 7.47 2.05
C ASP A 74 -7.42 6.20 1.28
N SER A 75 -6.54 5.20 1.18
CA SER A 75 -6.86 3.91 0.55
C SER A 75 -7.35 2.83 1.52
N SER A 76 -7.48 3.13 2.83
CA SER A 76 -7.81 2.15 3.87
C SER A 76 -6.93 0.90 3.80
N SER A 77 -5.62 1.11 3.67
CA SER A 77 -4.61 0.06 3.52
C SER A 77 -3.53 0.16 4.60
N HIS A 78 -2.78 -0.92 4.76
CA HIS A 78 -1.70 -1.02 5.73
C HIS A 78 -0.35 -0.85 5.06
N LEU A 79 0.50 0.01 5.63
CA LEU A 79 1.91 0.06 5.25
C LEU A 79 2.64 -1.21 5.71
N VAL A 80 3.04 -2.04 4.76
CA VAL A 80 3.80 -3.27 5.02
C VAL A 80 5.27 -2.95 5.25
N MET A 81 5.85 -2.17 4.33
CA MET A 81 7.25 -1.74 4.39
C MET A 81 7.52 -0.57 3.46
N ARG A 82 8.65 0.09 3.73
CA ARG A 82 9.22 1.15 2.89
C ARG A 82 10.71 0.90 2.75
N VAL A 83 11.21 0.87 1.51
CA VAL A 83 12.63 0.68 1.20
C VAL A 83 13.04 1.71 0.17
N GLY A 84 14.00 2.58 0.49
CA GLY A 84 14.46 3.64 -0.40
C GLY A 84 13.33 4.55 -0.90
N ASN A 85 12.99 4.46 -2.19
CA ASN A 85 11.91 5.21 -2.83
C ASN A 85 10.69 4.37 -3.19
N VAL A 86 10.50 3.20 -2.58
CA VAL A 86 9.29 2.40 -2.74
C VAL A 86 8.56 2.19 -1.42
N ALA A 87 7.23 2.10 -1.48
CA ALA A 87 6.38 1.65 -0.39
C ALA A 87 5.53 0.46 -0.86
N VAL A 88 5.21 -0.42 0.08
CA VAL A 88 4.33 -1.56 -0.16
C VAL A 88 3.12 -1.43 0.75
N LEU A 89 1.93 -1.40 0.15
CA LEU A 89 0.65 -1.30 0.82
C LEU A 89 -0.12 -2.60 0.68
N TYR A 90 -0.82 -2.98 1.75
CA TYR A 90 -1.67 -4.16 1.79
C TYR A 90 -3.10 -3.77 2.19
N ARG A 91 -4.10 -4.21 1.42
CA ARG A 91 -5.51 -4.13 1.79
C ARG A 91 -6.15 -5.48 1.50
N GLN A 92 -6.67 -6.12 2.53
CA GLN A 92 -7.39 -7.37 2.37
C GLN A 92 -8.66 -7.12 1.55
N ASN A 93 -8.96 -8.03 0.62
CA ASN A 93 -10.19 -7.95 -0.16
C ASN A 93 -11.40 -8.15 0.76
N SER A 94 -12.39 -7.28 0.60
CA SER A 94 -13.64 -7.31 1.36
C SER A 94 -14.44 -8.60 1.07
N ASP A 95 -14.44 -9.04 -0.19
CA ASP A 95 -15.02 -10.29 -0.65
C ASP A 95 -14.11 -11.47 -0.32
N ALA A 96 -14.57 -12.34 0.58
CA ALA A 96 -13.82 -13.49 1.03
C ALA A 96 -13.44 -14.46 -0.10
N ALA A 97 -14.25 -14.55 -1.16
CA ALA A 97 -13.98 -15.42 -2.30
C ALA A 97 -12.84 -14.89 -3.19
N LYS A 98 -12.52 -13.60 -3.10
CA LYS A 98 -11.47 -12.94 -3.89
C LYS A 98 -10.17 -12.75 -3.13
N ARG A 99 -10.13 -13.08 -1.84
CA ARG A 99 -8.92 -12.99 -1.02
C ARG A 99 -7.84 -13.90 -1.57
N ARG A 100 -6.70 -13.31 -1.93
CA ARG A 100 -5.54 -13.99 -2.54
C ARG A 100 -4.43 -14.23 -1.52
N ILE A 101 -4.37 -13.37 -0.52
CA ILE A 101 -3.37 -13.38 0.55
C ILE A 101 -4.11 -13.60 1.87
N SER A 102 -4.25 -14.87 2.24
CA SER A 102 -4.71 -15.26 3.57
C SER A 102 -3.57 -15.26 4.59
N GLY A 103 -3.91 -14.95 5.83
CA GLY A 103 -3.05 -15.11 7.01
C GLY A 103 -2.94 -16.56 7.44
#